data_AF-A0A7C6XZY8-F1
#
_entry.id   AF-A0A7C6XZY8-F1
#
_cell.length_a   1.000
_cell.length_b   1.000
_cell.length_c   1.000
_cell.angle_alpha   90.00
_cell.angle_beta   90.00
_cell.angle_gamma   90.00
#
_symmetry.space_group_name_H-M   'P 1'
#
loop_
_entity.id
_entity.type
_entity.pdbx_description
1 polymer ?
#
loop_
_entity_poly.entity_id
_entity_poly.type
_entity_poly.pdbx_seq_one_letter_code
_entity_poly.pdbx_strand_id
1 'polypeptide(L)'
;MSWFDSAVTFITDRATAFANSFYLNFIKENRWRLLTDGLSVTLQVTLGAAALGLVFGILIAFMRISKIKWLRRPADLYVTVIRGTPLLIQLMIIYYVIFSGVRINQVFVAIVAFSINSAAYVGE
;
A
#
# COMPACT_ATOMS: atom_id res chain seq x y z
N MET A 1 -1.10 12.66 -53.46
CA MET A 1 -2.38 12.74 -52.71
C MET A 1 -2.59 11.51 -51.82
N SER A 2 -2.31 10.28 -52.27
CA SER A 2 -2.60 9.01 -51.54
C SER A 2 -1.96 8.81 -50.16
N TRP A 3 -0.81 9.44 -49.89
CA TRP A 3 -0.10 9.27 -48.62
C TRP A 3 -0.76 10.04 -47.47
N PHE A 4 -1.42 11.17 -47.77
CA PHE A 4 -2.17 11.94 -46.77
C PHE A 4 -3.41 11.17 -46.32
N ASP A 5 -4.16 10.59 -47.26
CA ASP A 5 -5.35 9.78 -46.94
C ASP A 5 -4.97 8.57 -46.10
N SER A 6 -3.87 7.90 -46.44
CA SER A 6 -3.34 6.77 -45.66
C SER A 6 -2.98 7.17 -44.23
N ALA A 7 -2.33 8.33 -44.05
CA ALA A 7 -2.00 8.86 -42.73
C ALA A 7 -3.25 9.22 -41.92
N VAL A 8 -4.28 9.79 -42.56
CA VAL A 8 -5.56 10.10 -41.92
C VAL A 8 -6.26 8.81 -41.48
N THR A 9 -6.39 7.80 -42.35
CA THR A 9 -6.99 6.50 -41.96
C THR A 9 -6.22 5.82 -40.85
N PHE A 10 -4.88 5.86 -40.84
CA PHE A 10 -4.09 5.27 -39.77
C PHE A 10 -4.37 5.93 -38.41
N ILE A 11 -4.46 7.27 -38.36
CA ILE A 11 -4.78 8.01 -37.14
C ILE A 11 -6.21 7.72 -36.70
N THR A 12 -7.16 7.71 -37.62
CA THR A 12 -8.59 7.44 -37.32
C THR A 12 -8.80 6.01 -36.84
N ASP A 13 -8.14 5.01 -37.43
CA ASP A 13 -8.22 3.62 -36.98
C ASP A 13 -7.62 3.43 -35.58
N ARG A 14 -6.51 4.10 -35.27
CA ARG A 14 -5.92 4.05 -33.92
C ARG A 14 -6.80 4.73 -32.89
N ALA A 15 -7.37 5.88 -33.23
CA ALA A 15 -8.29 6.61 -32.35
C ALA A 15 -9.57 5.81 -32.08
N THR A 16 -10.16 5.21 -33.11
CA THR A 16 -11.37 4.38 -32.97
C THR A 16 -11.08 3.06 -32.28
N ALA A 17 -9.95 2.40 -32.55
CA ALA A 17 -9.54 1.20 -31.83
C ALA A 17 -9.33 1.48 -30.34
N PHE A 18 -8.70 2.61 -30.00
CA PHE A 18 -8.56 3.04 -28.61
C PHE A 18 -9.93 3.31 -27.98
N ALA A 19 -10.78 4.13 -28.61
CA ALA A 19 -12.11 4.45 -28.09
C ALA A 19 -12.98 3.20 -27.89
N ASN A 20 -12.94 2.26 -28.84
CA ASN A 20 -13.63 0.98 -28.74
C ASN A 20 -13.07 0.14 -27.60
N SER A 21 -11.74 0.04 -27.47
CA SER A 21 -11.12 -0.67 -26.34
C SER A 21 -11.51 -0.05 -25.00
N PHE A 22 -11.54 1.28 -24.91
CA PHE A 22 -11.97 1.99 -23.70
C PHE A 22 -13.44 1.73 -23.40
N TYR A 23 -14.34 1.86 -24.38
CA TYR A 23 -15.76 1.58 -24.21
C TYR A 23 -16.01 0.14 -23.78
N LEU A 24 -15.35 -0.82 -24.42
CA LEU A 24 -15.50 -2.24 -24.09
C LEU A 24 -15.01 -2.53 -22.67
N ASN A 25 -13.80 -2.10 -22.33
CA ASN A 25 -13.21 -2.38 -21.03
C ASN A 25 -13.89 -1.61 -19.90
N PHE A 26 -14.14 -0.32 -20.08
CA PHE A 26 -14.69 0.54 -19.04
C PHE A 26 -16.20 0.36 -18.94
N ILE A 27 -16.96 0.54 -20.02
CA ILE A 27 -18.43 0.58 -19.94
C ILE A 27 -19.03 -0.83 -20.05
N LYS A 28 -18.67 -1.60 -21.08
CA LYS A 28 -19.33 -2.89 -21.36
C LYS A 28 -18.92 -3.98 -20.37
N GLU A 29 -17.63 -4.07 -20.06
CA GLU A 29 -17.07 -5.08 -19.15
C GLU A 29 -17.05 -4.63 -17.68
N ASN A 30 -17.53 -3.41 -17.37
CA ASN A 30 -17.58 -2.87 -16.02
C ASN A 30 -16.24 -2.94 -15.26
N ARG A 31 -15.09 -2.90 -15.94
CA ARG A 31 -13.77 -3.03 -15.30
C ARG A 31 -13.45 -1.86 -14.36
N TRP A 32 -14.21 -0.76 -14.43
CA TRP A 32 -14.18 0.31 -13.42
C TRP A 32 -14.45 -0.22 -12.00
N ARG A 33 -15.22 -1.30 -11.85
CA ARG A 33 -15.47 -1.93 -10.55
C ARG A 33 -14.18 -2.46 -9.90
N LEU A 34 -13.23 -2.97 -10.69
CA LEU A 34 -11.93 -3.40 -10.18
C LEU A 34 -11.14 -2.22 -9.56
N LEU A 35 -11.26 -1.03 -10.16
CA LEU A 35 -10.64 0.18 -9.63
C LEU A 35 -11.31 0.62 -8.32
N THR A 36 -12.64 0.58 -8.25
CA THR A 36 -13.37 0.94 -7.02
C THR A 36 -13.14 -0.08 -5.90
N ASP A 37 -13.06 -1.36 -6.23
CA ASP A 37 -12.79 -2.43 -5.26
C ASP A 37 -11.35 -2.34 -4.74
N GLY A 38 -10.37 -2.12 -5.64
CA GLY A 38 -8.98 -1.88 -5.25
C GLY A 38 -8.81 -0.60 -4.42
N LEU A 39 -9.55 0.46 -4.76
CA LEU A 39 -9.59 1.70 -3.98
C LEU A 39 -10.14 1.46 -2.57
N SER A 40 -11.23 0.69 -2.46
CA SER A 40 -11.82 0.32 -1.17
C SER A 40 -10.81 -0.42 -0.29
N VAL A 41 -10.09 -1.41 -0.84
CA VAL A 41 -9.03 -2.13 -0.12
C VAL A 41 -7.90 -1.19 0.31
N THR A 42 -7.44 -0.31 -0.59
CA THR A 42 -6.38 0.65 -0.29
C THR A 42 -6.77 1.59 0.86
N LEU A 43 -8.00 2.10 0.84
CA LEU A 43 -8.55 2.93 1.92
C LEU A 43 -8.63 2.17 3.23
N GLN A 44 -9.13 0.93 3.22
CA GLN A 44 -9.19 0.10 4.42
C GLN A 44 -7.81 -0.13 5.03
N VAL A 45 -6.82 -0.49 4.20
CA VAL A 45 -5.44 -0.70 4.66
C VAL A 45 -4.85 0.60 5.20
N THR A 46 -4.99 1.71 4.47
CA THR A 46 -4.38 2.99 4.85
C THR A 46 -4.99 3.53 6.14
N LEU A 47 -6.31 3.54 6.26
CA LEU A 47 -7.00 4.04 7.45
C LEU A 47 -6.72 3.14 8.66
N GLY A 48 -6.76 1.81 8.49
CA GLY A 48 -6.46 0.87 9.56
C GLY A 48 -5.01 0.97 10.03
N ALA A 49 -4.06 1.04 9.08
CA ALA A 49 -2.65 1.18 9.39
C ALA A 49 -2.31 2.52 10.03
N ALA A 50 -2.91 3.63 9.56
CA ALA A 50 -2.70 4.95 10.12
C ALA A 50 -3.25 5.05 11.55
N ALA A 51 -4.44 4.51 11.81
CA ALA A 51 -5.04 4.52 13.15
C ALA A 51 -4.18 3.72 14.14
N LEU A 52 -3.81 2.48 13.80
CA LEU A 52 -2.96 1.65 14.67
C LEU A 52 -1.54 2.20 14.79
N GLY A 53 -0.96 2.65 13.68
CA GLY A 53 0.37 3.23 13.62
C GLY A 53 0.49 4.49 14.48
N LEU A 54 -0.56 5.32 14.52
CA LEU A 54 -0.61 6.49 15.39
C LEU A 54 -0.65 6.09 16.87
N VAL A 55 -1.51 5.13 17.24
CA VAL A 55 -1.62 4.65 18.62
C VAL A 55 -0.29 4.06 19.09
N PHE A 56 0.31 3.15 18.32
CA PHE A 56 1.59 2.55 18.67
C PHE A 56 2.76 3.55 18.60
N GLY A 57 2.75 4.47 17.64
CA GLY A 57 3.78 5.50 17.50
C GLY A 57 3.81 6.44 18.69
N ILE A 58 2.66 6.86 19.20
CA ILE A 58 2.57 7.69 20.42
C ILE A 58 3.12 6.92 21.63
N LEU A 59 2.78 5.62 21.78
CA LEU A 59 3.34 4.79 22.85
C LEU A 59 4.87 4.70 22.77
N ILE A 60 5.42 4.53 21.56
CA ILE A 60 6.86 4.49 21.33
C ILE A 60 7.51 5.84 21.62
N ALA A 61 6.89 6.96 21.22
CA ALA A 61 7.36 8.30 21.52
C ALA A 61 7.50 8.52 23.05
N PHE A 62 6.48 8.12 23.81
CA PHE A 62 6.54 8.19 25.28
C PHE A 62 7.67 7.33 25.88
N MET A 63 7.88 6.12 25.35
CA MET A 63 8.99 5.26 25.80
C MET A 63 10.36 5.89 25.53
N ARG A 64 10.52 6.64 24.43
CA ARG A 64 11.79 7.29 24.07
C ARG A 64 12.08 8.55 24.87
N ILE A 65 11.05 9.34 25.19
CA ILE A 65 11.18 10.54 26.03
C ILE A 65 11.43 10.17 27.51
N SER A 66 11.09 8.94 27.91
CA SER A 66 11.32 8.46 29.27
C SER A 66 12.79 8.56 29.70
N LYS A 67 13.01 9.02 30.94
CA LYS A 67 14.34 9.05 31.57
C LYS A 67 14.88 7.65 31.90
N ILE A 68 14.01 6.62 31.85
CA ILE A 68 14.37 5.24 32.18
C ILE A 68 15.09 4.61 30.97
N LYS A 69 16.39 4.39 31.12
CA LYS A 69 17.25 3.80 30.06
C LYS A 69 16.74 2.44 29.54
N TRP A 70 16.04 1.68 30.40
CA TRP A 70 15.43 0.39 30.03
C TRP A 70 14.22 0.51 29.11
N LEU A 71 13.48 1.62 29.13
CA LEU A 71 12.36 1.86 28.21
C LEU A 71 12.83 2.51 26.91
N ARG A 72 13.79 3.43 27.01
CA ARG A 72 14.29 4.19 25.86
C ARG A 72 15.08 3.33 24.88
N ARG A 73 15.99 2.47 25.36
CA ARG A 73 16.83 1.61 24.51
C ARG A 73 16.05 0.69 23.55
N PRO A 74 15.06 -0.09 24.01
CA PRO A 74 14.29 -0.94 23.09
C PRO A 74 13.48 -0.11 22.09
N ALA A 75 12.96 1.05 22.49
CA ALA A 75 12.23 1.93 21.59
C ALA A 75 13.14 2.57 20.51
N ASP A 76 14.35 3.01 20.87
CA ASP A 76 15.36 3.49 19.92
C ASP A 76 15.80 2.38 18.93
N LEU A 77 15.99 1.16 19.43
CA LEU A 77 16.34 0.00 18.60
C LEU A 77 15.21 -0.34 17.62
N TYR A 78 13.96 -0.38 18.10
CA TYR A 78 12.78 -0.60 17.27
C TYR A 78 12.72 0.41 16.12
N VAL A 79 12.80 1.71 16.41
CA VAL A 79 12.71 2.76 15.39
C VAL A 79 13.84 2.62 14.36
N THR A 80 15.06 2.32 14.82
CA THR A 80 16.23 2.18 13.94
C THR A 80 16.10 0.97 13.01
N VAL A 81 15.69 -0.18 13.52
CA VAL A 81 15.54 -1.41 12.72
C VAL A 81 14.38 -1.28 11.73
N ILE A 82 13.24 -0.77 12.17
CA ILE A 82 12.04 -0.66 11.33
C ILE A 82 12.23 0.38 10.22
N ARG A 83 12.90 1.49 10.48
CA ARG A 83 13.23 2.48 9.44
C ARG A 83 14.36 2.03 8.52
N GLY A 84 15.26 1.18 9.02
CA GLY A 84 16.36 0.61 8.24
C GLY A 84 15.97 -0.59 7.37
N THR A 85 14.76 -1.14 7.54
CA THR A 85 14.28 -2.30 6.78
C THR A 85 13.24 -1.89 5.74
N PRO A 86 13.34 -2.39 4.49
CA PRO A 86 12.32 -2.16 3.48
C PRO A 86 10.93 -2.66 3.93
N LEU A 87 9.90 -1.82 3.78
CA LEU A 87 8.52 -2.18 4.10
C LEU A 87 8.07 -3.48 3.41
N LEU A 88 8.48 -3.69 2.16
CA LEU A 88 8.14 -4.93 1.43
C LEU A 88 8.66 -6.17 2.16
N ILE A 89 9.87 -6.10 2.73
CA ILE A 89 10.45 -7.20 3.51
C ILE A 89 9.64 -7.40 4.79
N GLN A 90 9.22 -6.33 5.48
CA GLN A 90 8.37 -6.45 6.67
C GLN A 90 7.04 -7.16 6.34
N LEU A 91 6.38 -6.75 5.25
CA LEU A 91 5.17 -7.41 4.75
C LEU A 91 5.40 -8.90 4.46
N MET A 92 6.49 -9.22 3.75
CA MET A 92 6.82 -10.61 3.44
C MET A 92 7.11 -11.45 4.68
N ILE A 93 7.86 -10.93 5.66
CA ILE A 93 8.14 -11.64 6.90
C ILE A 93 6.83 -11.89 7.65
N ILE A 94 5.97 -10.89 7.79
CA ILE A 94 4.72 -11.05 8.53
C ILE A 94 3.82 -12.07 7.82
N TYR A 95 3.70 -12.00 6.49
CA TYR A 95 2.85 -12.92 5.72
C TYR A 95 3.41 -14.35 5.68
N TYR A 96 4.66 -14.52 5.26
CA TYR A 96 5.25 -15.83 4.96
C TYR A 96 5.94 -16.50 6.14
N VAL A 97 6.35 -15.77 7.17
CA VAL A 97 7.05 -16.32 8.34
C VAL A 97 6.13 -16.35 9.55
N ILE A 98 5.63 -15.20 9.98
CA ILE A 98 4.82 -15.08 11.20
C ILE A 98 3.49 -15.81 11.05
N PHE A 99 2.81 -15.65 9.91
CA PHE A 99 1.53 -16.31 9.63
C PHE A 99 1.65 -17.54 8.71
N SER A 100 2.84 -18.16 8.63
CA SER A 100 3.16 -19.27 7.72
C SER A 100 2.22 -20.48 7.79
N GLY A 101 1.55 -20.70 8.93
CA GLY A 101 0.63 -21.83 9.14
C GLY A 101 -0.85 -21.46 9.19
N VAL A 102 -1.22 -20.18 9.03
CA VAL A 102 -2.59 -19.71 9.24
C VAL A 102 -3.08 -18.96 8.00
N ARG A 103 -4.29 -19.30 7.52
CA ARG A 103 -4.93 -18.54 6.45
C ARG A 103 -5.47 -17.23 7.00
N ILE A 104 -4.65 -16.19 6.98
CA ILE A 104 -5.03 -14.84 7.40
C ILE A 104 -5.37 -13.98 6.18
N ASN A 105 -6.34 -13.08 6.36
CA ASN A 105 -6.70 -12.08 5.38
C ASN A 105 -5.48 -11.19 5.04
N GLN A 106 -5.16 -11.07 3.75
CA GLN A 106 -4.07 -10.24 3.24
C GLN A 106 -4.21 -8.76 3.63
N VAL A 107 -5.44 -8.24 3.69
CA VAL A 107 -5.74 -6.87 4.13
C VAL A 107 -5.31 -6.67 5.59
N PHE A 108 -5.58 -7.65 6.45
CA PHE A 108 -5.16 -7.59 7.85
C PHE A 108 -3.64 -7.62 7.99
N VAL A 109 -2.96 -8.51 7.25
CA VAL A 109 -1.49 -8.58 7.24
C VAL A 109 -0.89 -7.26 6.77
N ALA A 110 -1.47 -6.66 5.73
CA ALA A 110 -1.07 -5.34 5.26
C ALA A 110 -1.25 -4.29 6.38
N ILE A 111 -2.42 -4.20 6.99
CA ILE A 111 -2.68 -3.26 8.10
C ILE A 111 -1.63 -3.40 9.21
N VAL A 112 -1.32 -4.63 9.64
CA VAL A 112 -0.32 -4.88 10.69
C VAL A 112 1.07 -4.40 10.24
N ALA A 113 1.54 -4.82 9.07
CA ALA A 113 2.87 -4.45 8.58
C ALA A 113 3.02 -2.93 8.39
N PHE A 114 2.03 -2.30 7.75
CA PHE A 114 2.02 -0.85 7.56
C PHE A 114 1.90 -0.10 8.90
N SER A 115 1.16 -0.64 9.88
CA SER A 115 1.05 -0.03 11.21
C SER A 115 2.37 -0.07 11.99
N ILE A 116 3.11 -1.19 11.95
CA ILE A 116 4.43 -1.33 12.56
C ILE A 116 5.39 -0.31 11.93
N ASN A 117 5.41 -0.26 10.60
CA ASN A 117 6.22 0.70 9.87
C ASN A 117 5.86 2.15 10.25
N SER A 118 4.58 2.50 10.17
CA SER A 118 4.08 3.84 10.50
C SER A 118 4.36 4.24 11.95
N ALA A 119 4.22 3.32 12.90
CA ALA A 119 4.51 3.57 14.32
C ALA A 119 5.97 3.96 14.56
N ALA A 120 6.92 3.41 13.79
CA ALA A 120 8.32 3.80 13.90
C ALA A 120 8.58 5.24 13.41
N TYR A 121 7.87 5.70 12.38
CA TYR A 121 7.98 7.07 11.88
C TYR A 121 7.22 8.09 12.74
N VAL A 122 6.09 7.70 13.33
CA VAL A 122 5.31 8.57 14.23
C VAL A 122 5.98 8.68 15.60
N GLY A 123 6.63 7.61 16.07
CA GLY A 123 7.34 7.57 17.35
C GLY A 123 8.80 8.06 17.28
N GLU A 124 9.26 8.46 16.09
CA GLU A 124 10.56 9.12 15.90
C GLU A 124 10.56 10.55 16.46
#